data_AF-A0A5R9J870-F1
#
_entry.id   AF-A0A5R9J870-F1
#
_cell.length_a   1.000
_cell.length_b   1.000
_cell.length_c   1.000
_cell.angle_alpha   90.00
_cell.angle_beta   90.00
_cell.angle_gamma   90.00
#
_symmetry.space_group_name_H-M   'P 1'
#
loop_
_entity.id
_entity.type
_entity.pdbx_description
1 polymer ?
#
loop_
_entity_poly.entity_id
_entity_poly.type
_entity_poly.pdbx_seq_one_letter_code
_entity_poly.pdbx_strand_id
1 'polypeptide(L)'
;MSGIVDEIQRGALDSSTPLSDLLRKAKVVASKLGQQQPLDWVECELNGYEGDVPDYRILRGLAKVRNPYHGWQPFLIGDLKLQERVCGRHMLNPIRELEHLVSSRGDILVPLPDRLAADLCELAGTSALPIGVFIPKNGVIKVLDIVRTKILDWSLTLQNAGIEGEGLSFSPEEKAVANNPNVTYHIGSIGSFAGNLGGTVGRDVHASSSQKVAGELERVAKLVQEIRSLDGRLGLTPSSEREMKAHVSALEEELAKPAPATGKISGIIRAIGAIAQSVAGTVVSNGILSLIDGVSL
;
A
#
# COMPACT_ATOMS: atom_id res chain seq x y z
N MET A 1 -17.21 1.17 37.56
CA MET A 1 -17.13 2.40 36.74
C MET A 1 -16.71 1.93 35.35
N SER A 2 -17.43 2.31 34.29
CA SER A 2 -17.07 1.89 32.93
C SER A 2 -15.82 2.63 32.48
N GLY A 3 -14.85 1.92 31.90
CA GLY A 3 -13.68 2.55 31.29
C GLY A 3 -14.05 3.33 30.04
N ILE A 4 -13.21 4.30 29.65
CA ILE A 4 -13.41 5.05 28.39
C ILE A 4 -13.36 4.14 27.17
N VAL A 5 -12.64 3.01 27.25
CA VAL A 5 -12.59 2.00 26.18
C VAL A 5 -13.95 1.34 25.98
N ASP A 6 -14.65 0.98 27.07
CA ASP A 6 -16.02 0.46 27.00
C ASP A 6 -17.01 1.48 26.42
N GLU A 7 -16.83 2.77 26.74
CA GLU A 7 -17.67 3.81 26.17
C GLU A 7 -17.49 3.95 24.66
N ILE A 8 -16.26 3.80 24.16
CA ILE A 8 -15.96 3.80 22.72
C ILE A 8 -16.63 2.58 22.07
N GLN A 9 -16.52 1.40 22.67
CA GLN A 9 -17.18 0.19 22.15
C GLN A 9 -18.70 0.35 22.09
N ARG A 10 -19.32 0.84 23.18
CA ARG A 10 -20.77 1.12 23.22
C ARG A 10 -21.18 2.14 22.16
N GLY A 11 -20.42 3.22 22.00
CA GLY A 11 -20.67 4.24 20.99
C GLY A 11 -20.49 3.73 19.56
N ALA A 12 -19.59 2.78 19.33
CA ALA A 12 -19.41 2.14 18.03
C ALA A 12 -20.57 1.19 17.69
N LEU A 13 -21.10 0.46 18.69
CA LEU A 13 -22.27 -0.42 18.54
C LEU A 13 -23.58 0.37 18.31
N ASP A 14 -23.66 1.59 18.82
CA ASP A 14 -24.83 2.45 18.67
C ASP A 14 -24.79 3.26 17.36
N SER A 15 -25.68 2.93 16.43
CA SER A 15 -25.81 3.63 15.15
C SER A 15 -26.25 5.09 15.27
N SER A 16 -26.83 5.49 16.41
CA SER A 16 -27.30 6.87 16.64
C SER A 16 -26.19 7.84 17.05
N THR A 17 -25.07 7.32 17.54
CA THR A 17 -23.93 8.14 17.95
C THR A 17 -23.21 8.70 16.71
N PRO A 18 -23.00 10.04 16.62
CA PRO A 18 -22.20 10.65 15.56
C PRO A 18 -20.76 10.15 15.58
N LEU A 19 -20.24 9.78 14.41
CA LEU A 19 -18.89 9.26 14.28
C LEU A 19 -17.85 10.32 14.65
N SER A 20 -18.15 11.60 14.43
CA SER A 20 -17.28 12.70 14.86
C SER A 20 -17.06 12.71 16.37
N ASP A 21 -18.07 12.36 17.17
CA ASP A 21 -17.96 12.35 18.64
C ASP A 21 -17.18 11.12 19.11
N LEU A 22 -17.41 9.97 18.47
CA LEU A 22 -16.65 8.74 18.72
C LEU A 22 -15.15 8.95 18.43
N LEU A 23 -14.80 9.61 17.33
CA LEU A 23 -13.42 9.96 16.99
C LEU A 23 -12.77 10.91 17.99
N ARG A 24 -13.52 11.88 18.53
CA ARG A 24 -12.99 12.76 19.59
C ARG A 24 -12.67 11.98 20.86
N LYS A 25 -13.51 11.01 21.25
CA LYS A 25 -13.20 10.10 22.37
C LYS A 25 -11.95 9.28 22.07
N ALA A 26 -11.85 8.71 20.86
CA ALA A 26 -10.67 7.97 20.42
C ALA A 26 -9.40 8.84 20.45
N LYS A 27 -9.48 10.11 20.03
CA LYS A 27 -8.37 11.08 20.10
C LYS A 27 -7.84 11.25 21.52
N VAL A 28 -8.74 11.41 22.50
CA VAL A 28 -8.37 11.55 23.91
C VAL A 28 -7.66 10.31 24.41
N VAL A 29 -8.16 9.12 24.08
CA VAL A 29 -7.53 7.85 24.47
C VAL A 29 -6.16 7.68 23.83
N ALA A 30 -6.04 7.86 22.51
CA ALA A 30 -4.78 7.76 21.79
C ALA A 30 -3.71 8.73 22.33
N SER A 31 -4.11 9.98 22.59
CA SER A 31 -3.22 11.00 23.16
C SER A 31 -2.74 10.63 24.57
N LYS A 32 -3.62 10.11 25.43
CA LYS A 32 -3.25 9.73 26.80
C LYS A 32 -2.40 8.46 26.88
N LEU A 33 -2.58 7.54 25.94
CA LEU A 33 -1.76 6.35 25.78
C LEU A 33 -0.42 6.63 25.10
N GLY A 34 -0.27 7.78 24.42
CA GLY A 34 0.95 8.17 23.71
C GLY A 34 1.10 7.50 22.34
N GLN A 35 0.02 6.95 21.78
CA GLN A 35 0.05 6.25 20.50
C GLN A 35 -0.07 7.24 19.34
N GLN A 36 1.06 7.54 18.67
CA GLN A 36 1.12 8.52 17.58
C GLN A 36 0.34 8.08 16.34
N GLN A 37 0.51 6.85 15.88
CA GLN A 37 -0.16 6.37 14.65
C GLN A 37 -1.70 6.46 14.72
N PRO A 38 -2.37 5.97 15.79
CA PRO A 38 -3.81 6.20 15.97
C PRO A 38 -4.20 7.66 16.06
N LEU A 39 -3.37 8.49 16.71
CA LEU A 39 -3.63 9.91 16.87
C LEU A 39 -3.64 10.61 15.50
N ASP A 40 -2.61 10.42 14.69
CA ASP A 40 -2.47 11.01 13.36
C ASP A 40 -3.63 10.59 12.45
N TRP A 41 -4.00 9.31 12.46
CA TRP A 41 -5.13 8.82 11.69
C TRP A 41 -6.45 9.48 12.12
N VAL A 42 -6.73 9.57 13.42
CA VAL A 42 -7.93 10.25 13.92
C VAL A 42 -7.95 11.72 13.53
N GLU A 43 -6.79 12.39 13.53
CA GLU A 43 -6.69 13.79 13.09
C GLU A 43 -6.99 13.96 11.61
N CYS A 44 -6.46 13.09 10.75
CA CYS A 44 -6.80 13.08 9.31
C CYS A 44 -8.30 12.81 9.08
N GLU A 45 -8.90 11.88 9.83
CA GLU A 45 -10.33 11.57 9.73
C GLU A 45 -11.23 12.73 10.18
N LEU A 46 -10.81 13.50 11.19
CA LEU A 46 -11.54 14.66 11.73
C LEU A 46 -11.36 15.94 10.92
N ASN A 47 -10.15 16.21 10.43
CA ASN A 47 -9.81 17.46 9.75
C ASN A 47 -9.88 17.34 8.22
N GLY A 48 -9.84 16.12 7.69
CA GLY A 48 -9.70 15.84 6.28
C GLY A 48 -8.26 15.51 5.88
N TYR A 49 -8.11 15.03 4.65
CA TYR A 49 -6.83 14.60 4.08
C TYR A 49 -6.29 15.64 3.10
N GLU A 50 -4.99 15.89 3.12
CA GLU A 50 -4.32 16.85 2.21
C GLU A 50 -3.65 16.18 0.99
N GLY A 51 -3.69 14.84 0.92
CA GLY A 51 -3.04 14.09 -0.16
C GLY A 51 -3.50 12.65 -0.24
N ASP A 52 -2.63 11.73 0.13
CA ASP A 52 -2.94 10.30 0.11
C ASP A 52 -4.03 9.95 1.11
N VAL A 53 -4.95 9.11 0.65
CA VAL A 53 -6.08 8.63 1.44
C VAL A 53 -6.03 7.11 1.53
N PRO A 54 -6.55 6.52 2.61
CA PRO A 54 -6.77 5.08 2.68
C PRO A 54 -7.65 4.56 1.55
N ASP A 55 -7.48 3.31 1.12
CA ASP A 55 -8.23 2.73 -0.01
C ASP A 55 -9.75 2.82 0.14
N TYR A 56 -10.25 2.69 1.37
CA TYR A 56 -11.69 2.79 1.66
C TYR A 56 -12.26 4.20 1.42
N ARG A 57 -11.41 5.23 1.32
CA ARG A 57 -11.77 6.62 0.98
C ARG A 57 -11.79 6.88 -0.53
N ILE A 58 -11.38 5.90 -1.34
CA ILE A 58 -11.41 5.99 -2.81
C ILE A 58 -12.74 5.44 -3.30
N LEU A 59 -13.62 6.35 -3.74
CA LEU A 59 -14.94 6.00 -4.26
C LEU A 59 -14.95 6.06 -5.79
N ARG A 60 -15.79 5.20 -6.39
CA ARG A 60 -16.09 5.26 -7.82
C ARG A 60 -17.49 5.83 -8.00
N GLY A 61 -17.59 6.93 -8.74
CA GLY A 61 -18.86 7.50 -9.16
C GLY A 61 -19.26 7.10 -10.58
N LEU A 62 -20.36 7.67 -11.05
CA LEU A 62 -20.88 7.50 -12.40
C LEU A 62 -20.83 8.84 -13.13
N ALA A 63 -20.11 8.89 -14.24
CA ALA A 63 -20.10 10.07 -15.10
C ALA A 63 -21.49 10.25 -15.75
N LYS A 64 -22.02 11.46 -15.68
CA LYS A 64 -23.23 11.87 -16.37
C LYS A 64 -22.98 13.18 -17.11
N VAL A 65 -23.56 13.30 -18.29
CA VAL A 65 -23.57 14.52 -19.09
C VAL A 65 -24.92 15.21 -18.94
N ARG A 66 -24.92 16.54 -18.88
CA ARG A 66 -26.14 17.34 -18.79
C ARG A 66 -26.63 17.71 -20.19
N ASN A 67 -27.67 17.02 -20.65
CA ASN A 67 -28.40 17.39 -21.85
C ASN A 67 -29.37 18.56 -21.53
N PRO A 68 -29.39 19.66 -22.32
CA PRO A 68 -30.29 20.79 -22.10
C PRO A 68 -31.78 20.41 -22.09
N TYR A 69 -32.18 19.38 -22.83
CA TYR A 69 -33.58 18.96 -22.99
C TYR A 69 -33.96 17.78 -22.09
N HIS A 70 -33.03 16.86 -21.82
CA HIS A 70 -33.31 15.61 -21.08
C HIS A 70 -32.67 15.53 -19.69
N GLY A 71 -31.91 16.55 -19.28
CA GLY A 71 -31.23 16.57 -17.99
C GLY A 71 -30.01 15.65 -17.94
N TRP A 72 -29.72 15.10 -16.76
CA TRP A 72 -28.53 14.27 -16.54
C TRP A 72 -28.70 12.87 -17.13
N GLN A 73 -27.85 12.51 -18.08
CA GLN A 73 -27.83 11.21 -18.73
C GLN A 73 -26.47 10.53 -18.51
N PRO A 74 -26.41 9.19 -18.41
CA PRO A 74 -25.14 8.47 -18.30
C PRO A 74 -24.18 8.84 -19.43
N PHE A 75 -22.92 9.11 -19.08
CA PHE A 75 -21.84 9.36 -20.03
C PHE A 75 -20.89 8.17 -20.02
N LEU A 76 -20.91 7.37 -21.08
CA LEU A 76 -20.10 6.16 -21.19
C LEU A 76 -18.73 6.49 -21.78
N ILE A 77 -17.67 6.16 -21.04
CA ILE A 77 -16.28 6.35 -21.49
C ILE A 77 -15.76 4.97 -21.91
N GLY A 78 -15.45 4.81 -23.21
CA GLY A 78 -15.00 3.52 -23.75
C GLY A 78 -13.61 3.08 -23.26
N ASP A 79 -12.74 4.03 -22.90
CA ASP A 79 -11.43 3.73 -22.32
C ASP A 79 -11.53 3.54 -20.80
N LEU A 80 -11.25 2.32 -20.34
CA LEU A 80 -11.29 1.94 -18.94
C LEU A 80 -10.34 2.76 -18.06
N LYS A 81 -9.12 3.07 -18.54
CA LYS A 81 -8.13 3.84 -17.76
C LYS A 81 -8.59 5.28 -17.60
N LEU A 82 -9.16 5.86 -18.65
CA LEU A 82 -9.73 7.20 -18.61
C LEU A 82 -10.96 7.23 -17.69
N GLN A 83 -11.83 6.22 -17.78
CA GLN A 83 -13.00 6.09 -16.92
C GLN A 83 -12.61 6.04 -15.45
N GLU A 84 -11.60 5.25 -15.07
CA GLU A 84 -11.13 5.18 -13.69
C GLU A 84 -10.58 6.51 -13.18
N ARG A 85 -9.82 7.24 -14.02
CA ARG A 85 -9.29 8.56 -13.65
C ARG A 85 -10.38 9.63 -13.50
N VAL A 86 -11.43 9.55 -14.31
CA VAL A 86 -12.52 10.53 -14.30
C VAL A 86 -13.51 10.25 -13.17
N CYS A 87 -13.90 8.98 -13.02
CA CYS A 87 -14.91 8.53 -12.06
C CYS A 87 -14.36 8.23 -10.66
N GLY A 88 -13.05 7.98 -10.53
CA GLY A 88 -12.37 7.79 -9.26
C GLY A 88 -12.27 9.11 -8.49
N ARG A 89 -12.70 9.10 -7.24
CA ARG A 89 -12.68 10.28 -6.37
C ARG A 89 -12.14 9.93 -5.00
N HIS A 90 -11.11 10.67 -4.60
CA HIS A 90 -10.53 10.59 -3.26
C HIS A 90 -11.36 11.48 -2.34
N MET A 91 -11.91 10.91 -1.28
CA MET A 91 -12.73 11.64 -0.31
C MET A 91 -11.84 12.31 0.74
N LEU A 92 -11.37 13.51 0.42
CA LEU A 92 -10.53 14.33 1.30
C LEU A 92 -11.30 14.97 2.45
N ASN A 93 -12.63 15.06 2.32
CA ASN A 93 -13.48 15.78 3.27
C ASN A 93 -13.43 15.18 4.69
N PRO A 94 -13.53 16.02 5.73
CA PRO A 94 -13.66 15.55 7.11
C PRO A 94 -14.94 14.72 7.30
N ILE A 95 -14.94 13.80 8.26
CA ILE A 95 -16.09 12.90 8.50
C ILE A 95 -17.39 13.64 8.75
N ARG A 96 -17.34 14.75 9.49
CA ARG A 96 -18.54 15.53 9.78
C ARG A 96 -19.24 16.02 8.51
N GLU A 97 -18.47 16.36 7.48
CA GLU A 97 -19.01 16.76 6.19
C GLU A 97 -19.62 15.55 5.46
N LEU A 98 -18.96 14.39 5.51
CA LEU A 98 -19.49 13.14 4.95
C LEU A 98 -20.82 12.72 5.60
N GLU A 99 -20.92 12.82 6.93
CA GLU A 99 -22.17 12.57 7.67
C GLU A 99 -23.29 13.49 7.17
N HIS A 100 -23.00 14.80 7.05
CA HIS A 100 -23.95 15.77 6.53
C HIS A 100 -24.35 15.49 5.06
N LEU A 101 -23.40 15.10 4.21
CA LEU A 101 -23.65 14.73 2.82
C LEU A 101 -24.60 13.54 2.71
N VAL A 102 -24.45 12.53 3.57
CA VAL A 102 -25.37 11.38 3.61
C VAL A 102 -26.77 11.81 4.05
N SER A 103 -26.88 12.66 5.07
CA SER A 103 -28.17 13.16 5.58
C SER A 103 -28.90 14.13 4.62
N SER A 104 -28.17 14.80 3.72
CA SER A 104 -28.76 15.71 2.74
C SER A 104 -29.72 15.00 1.79
N ARG A 105 -30.57 15.72 1.05
CA ARG A 105 -31.41 15.13 -0.03
C ARG A 105 -30.72 15.28 -1.39
N GLY A 106 -30.87 14.26 -2.25
CA GLY A 106 -30.30 14.24 -3.60
C GLY A 106 -28.97 13.49 -3.72
N ASP A 107 -28.51 13.28 -4.96
CA ASP A 107 -27.22 12.63 -5.24
C ASP A 107 -26.05 13.59 -5.00
N ILE A 108 -24.88 13.04 -4.66
CA ILE A 108 -23.64 13.82 -4.55
C ILE A 108 -23.11 14.04 -5.96
N LEU A 109 -23.14 15.29 -6.43
CA LEU A 109 -22.63 15.70 -7.73
C LEU A 109 -21.29 16.43 -7.56
N VAL A 110 -20.25 15.89 -8.18
CA VAL A 110 -18.96 16.56 -8.34
C VAL A 110 -18.84 17.01 -9.80
N PRO A 111 -18.96 18.31 -10.11
CA PRO A 111 -18.80 18.79 -11.47
C PRO A 111 -17.35 18.58 -11.94
N LEU A 112 -17.17 18.20 -13.21
CA LEU A 112 -15.84 18.19 -13.82
C LEU A 112 -15.43 19.62 -14.18
N PRO A 113 -14.11 19.93 -14.18
CA PRO A 113 -13.61 21.17 -14.77
C PRO A 113 -14.03 21.30 -16.23
N ASP A 114 -14.44 22.49 -16.66
CA ASP A 114 -14.99 22.75 -17.99
C ASP A 114 -14.08 22.28 -19.12
N ARG A 115 -12.76 22.49 -18.98
CA ARG A 115 -11.77 22.02 -19.95
C ARG A 115 -11.79 20.50 -20.11
N LEU A 116 -11.81 19.76 -18.99
CA LEU A 116 -11.85 18.30 -19.03
C LEU A 116 -13.18 17.79 -19.59
N ALA A 117 -14.29 18.47 -19.27
CA ALA A 117 -15.59 18.15 -19.83
C ALA A 117 -15.61 18.36 -21.36
N ALA A 118 -15.04 19.46 -21.85
CA ALA A 118 -14.92 19.74 -23.28
C ALA A 118 -14.05 18.70 -24.00
N ASP A 119 -12.88 18.36 -23.46
CA ASP A 119 -11.98 17.34 -24.01
C ASP A 119 -12.68 15.97 -24.11
N LEU A 120 -13.46 15.59 -23.09
CA LEU A 120 -14.25 14.36 -23.10
C LEU A 120 -15.39 14.39 -24.13
N CYS A 121 -16.06 15.53 -24.29
CA CYS A 121 -17.09 15.72 -25.31
C CYS A 121 -16.52 15.63 -26.72
N GLU A 122 -15.35 16.23 -26.97
CA GLU A 122 -14.64 16.15 -28.26
C GLU A 122 -14.26 14.70 -28.58
N LEU A 123 -13.70 13.98 -27.62
CA LEU A 123 -13.37 12.55 -27.76
C LEU A 123 -14.61 11.70 -28.08
N ALA A 124 -15.78 12.07 -27.52
CA ALA A 124 -17.05 11.40 -27.76
C ALA A 124 -17.77 11.88 -29.04
N GLY A 125 -17.22 12.86 -29.77
CA GLY A 125 -17.83 13.41 -30.98
C GLY A 125 -19.11 14.21 -30.73
N THR A 126 -19.25 14.83 -29.56
CA THR A 126 -20.43 15.62 -29.17
C THR A 126 -20.07 17.07 -28.84
N SER A 127 -21.07 17.95 -28.84
CA SER A 127 -20.91 19.35 -28.42
C SER A 127 -20.45 19.44 -26.95
N ALA A 128 -19.73 20.50 -26.62
CA ALA A 128 -19.29 20.74 -25.24
C ALA A 128 -20.51 20.88 -24.31
N LEU A 129 -20.70 19.88 -23.46
CA LEU A 129 -21.78 19.80 -22.48
C LEU A 129 -21.19 19.63 -21.07
N PRO A 130 -21.84 20.15 -20.02
CA PRO A 130 -21.38 19.92 -18.65
C PRO A 130 -21.38 18.43 -18.31
N ILE A 131 -20.26 17.94 -17.80
CA ILE A 131 -20.12 16.57 -17.28
C ILE A 131 -19.92 16.64 -15.77
N GLY A 132 -20.54 15.72 -15.05
CA GLY A 132 -20.40 15.58 -13.61
C GLY A 132 -20.27 14.12 -13.19
N VAL A 133 -19.53 13.88 -12.12
CA VAL A 133 -19.48 12.56 -11.46
C VAL A 133 -20.52 12.51 -10.37
N PHE A 134 -21.44 11.55 -10.45
CA PHE A 134 -22.41 11.26 -9.43
C PHE A 134 -21.87 10.18 -8.50
N ILE A 135 -21.63 10.53 -7.25
CA ILE A 135 -21.16 9.59 -6.23
C ILE A 135 -22.38 9.02 -5.50
N PRO A 136 -22.58 7.68 -5.52
CA PRO A 136 -23.66 7.06 -4.79
C PRO A 136 -23.43 7.21 -3.28
N LYS A 137 -24.45 7.62 -2.53
CA LYS A 137 -24.37 7.77 -1.07
C LYS A 137 -23.97 6.50 -0.34
N ASN A 138 -24.34 5.34 -0.87
CA ASN A 138 -23.95 4.04 -0.34
C ASN A 138 -22.41 3.90 -0.25
N GLY A 139 -21.67 4.53 -1.16
CA GLY A 139 -20.21 4.58 -1.09
C GLY A 139 -19.73 5.36 0.13
N VAL A 140 -20.32 6.52 0.40
CA VAL A 140 -20.00 7.36 1.57
C VAL A 140 -20.41 6.69 2.87
N ILE A 141 -21.59 6.05 2.91
CA ILE A 141 -22.04 5.25 4.06
C ILE A 141 -21.02 4.15 4.36
N LYS A 142 -20.55 3.43 3.33
CA LYS A 142 -19.51 2.42 3.49
C LYS A 142 -18.21 2.99 4.07
N VAL A 143 -17.80 4.21 3.70
CA VAL A 143 -16.63 4.87 4.31
C VAL A 143 -16.86 5.08 5.81
N LEU A 144 -18.00 5.65 6.18
CA LEU A 144 -18.35 5.93 7.57
C LEU A 144 -18.41 4.65 8.41
N ASP A 145 -19.00 3.58 7.87
CA ASP A 145 -19.06 2.27 8.53
C ASP A 145 -17.67 1.67 8.71
N ILE A 146 -16.79 1.73 7.70
CA ILE A 146 -15.42 1.22 7.80
C ILE A 146 -14.64 1.96 8.88
N VAL A 147 -14.76 3.28 8.95
CA VAL A 147 -14.09 4.07 10.00
C VAL A 147 -14.61 3.69 11.39
N ARG A 148 -15.92 3.55 11.54
CA ARG A 148 -16.54 3.11 12.80
C ARG A 148 -16.03 1.74 13.23
N THR A 149 -15.99 0.78 12.31
CA THR A 149 -15.45 -0.57 12.57
C THR A 149 -13.98 -0.51 12.95
N LYS A 150 -13.17 0.34 12.32
CA LYS A 150 -11.75 0.51 12.70
C LYS A 150 -11.57 1.03 14.11
N ILE A 151 -12.42 1.96 14.56
CA ILE A 151 -12.39 2.44 15.94
C ILE A 151 -12.80 1.33 16.91
N LEU A 152 -13.83 0.55 16.55
CA LEU A 152 -14.26 -0.61 17.34
C LEU A 152 -13.12 -1.63 17.47
N ASP A 153 -12.53 -2.05 16.35
CA ASP A 153 -11.42 -3.00 16.31
C ASP A 153 -10.24 -2.51 17.15
N TRP A 154 -9.89 -1.22 17.03
CA TRP A 154 -8.85 -0.62 17.86
C TRP A 154 -9.21 -0.67 19.36
N SER A 155 -10.44 -0.32 19.74
CA SER A 155 -10.87 -0.39 21.14
C SER A 155 -10.86 -1.83 21.70
N LEU A 156 -11.16 -2.83 20.87
CA LEU A 156 -11.04 -4.25 21.24
C LEU A 156 -9.58 -4.67 21.40
N THR A 157 -8.67 -4.18 20.56
CA THR A 157 -7.23 -4.46 20.72
C THR A 157 -6.65 -3.84 22.00
N LEU A 158 -7.14 -2.68 22.42
CA LEU A 158 -6.78 -2.09 23.71
C LEU A 158 -7.26 -2.95 24.88
N GLN A 159 -8.53 -3.38 24.86
CA GLN A 159 -9.09 -4.24 25.90
C GLN A 159 -8.38 -5.59 25.99
N ASN A 160 -8.07 -6.23 24.85
CA ASN A 160 -7.31 -7.48 24.81
C ASN A 160 -5.87 -7.33 25.34
N ALA A 161 -5.30 -6.13 25.25
CA ALA A 161 -4.01 -5.80 25.85
C ALA A 161 -4.11 -5.46 27.35
N GLY A 162 -5.31 -5.54 27.96
CA GLY A 162 -5.55 -5.20 29.36
C GLY A 162 -5.61 -3.70 29.62
N ILE A 163 -5.86 -2.88 28.59
CA ILE A 163 -6.02 -1.43 28.70
C ILE A 163 -7.50 -1.11 28.69
N GLU A 164 -8.06 -0.81 29.86
CA GLU A 164 -9.49 -0.47 30.02
C GLU A 164 -9.65 1.01 30.42
N GLY A 165 -8.71 1.53 31.21
CA GLY A 165 -8.73 2.86 31.78
C GLY A 165 -9.81 3.05 32.86
N GLU A 166 -9.50 3.80 33.90
CA GLU A 166 -10.48 4.21 34.91
C GLU A 166 -11.01 5.61 34.59
N GLY A 167 -12.25 5.68 34.10
CA GLY A 167 -12.82 6.93 33.58
C GLY A 167 -11.99 7.44 32.41
N LEU A 168 -11.42 8.64 32.52
CA LEU A 168 -10.56 9.23 31.49
C LEU A 168 -9.05 9.01 31.73
N SER A 169 -8.65 8.24 32.74
CA SER A 169 -7.25 8.10 33.14
C SER A 169 -6.74 6.69 32.88
N PHE A 170 -5.45 6.60 32.54
CA PHE A 170 -4.75 5.33 32.34
C PHE A 170 -3.58 5.22 33.33
N SER A 171 -3.37 4.02 33.85
CA SER A 171 -2.27 3.73 34.76
C SER A 171 -0.92 3.77 34.02
N PRO A 172 0.20 3.97 34.73
CA PRO A 172 1.53 3.88 34.12
C PRO A 172 1.80 2.51 33.48
N GLU A 173 1.25 1.43 34.05
CA GLU A 173 1.38 0.07 33.53
C GLU A 173 0.64 -0.08 32.19
N GLU A 174 -0.60 0.41 32.10
CA GLU A 174 -1.37 0.41 30.85
C GLU A 174 -0.67 1.20 29.75
N LYS A 175 -0.07 2.35 30.09
CA LYS A 175 0.72 3.14 29.13
C LYS A 175 1.98 2.41 28.67
N ALA A 176 2.63 1.66 29.55
CA ALA A 176 3.79 0.85 29.17
C ALA A 176 3.39 -0.29 28.21
N VAL A 177 2.25 -0.94 28.46
CA VAL A 177 1.70 -1.97 27.58
C VAL A 177 1.27 -1.39 26.23
N ALA A 178 0.62 -0.23 26.23
CA ALA A 178 0.15 0.46 25.02
C ALA A 178 1.27 0.88 24.05
N ASN A 179 2.48 1.08 24.58
CA ASN A 179 3.68 1.45 23.82
C ASN A 179 4.64 0.26 23.63
N ASN A 180 4.24 -0.94 24.03
CA ASN A 180 5.06 -2.13 23.85
C ASN A 180 5.12 -2.48 22.36
N PRO A 181 6.32 -2.56 21.74
CA PRO A 181 6.47 -2.89 20.32
C PRO A 181 5.91 -4.28 19.95
N ASN A 182 5.68 -5.17 20.92
CA ASN A 182 5.06 -6.47 20.68
C ASN A 182 3.55 -6.40 20.44
N VAL A 183 2.88 -5.28 20.77
CA VAL A 183 1.45 -5.09 20.53
C VAL A 183 1.29 -4.19 19.30
N THR A 184 0.88 -4.77 18.18
CA THR A 184 0.67 -4.02 16.93
C THR A 184 -0.78 -3.53 16.85
N TYR A 185 -0.97 -2.21 16.84
CA TYR A 185 -2.28 -1.58 16.69
C TYR A 185 -2.52 -1.21 15.23
N HIS A 186 -3.24 -2.06 14.49
CA HIS A 186 -3.57 -1.79 13.09
C HIS A 186 -4.75 -0.84 12.96
N ILE A 187 -4.50 0.46 13.02
CA ILE A 187 -5.50 1.48 12.69
C ILE A 187 -5.02 2.31 11.49
N GLY A 188 -5.92 2.51 10.52
CA GLY A 188 -5.66 3.47 9.45
C GLY A 188 -4.46 3.21 8.53
N SER A 189 -3.98 1.97 8.38
CA SER A 189 -2.90 1.66 7.42
C SER A 189 -3.27 2.19 6.04
N ILE A 190 -2.60 3.27 5.63
CA ILE A 190 -2.56 3.74 4.24
C ILE A 190 -1.67 2.73 3.52
N GLY A 191 -2.29 1.69 2.97
CA GLY A 191 -1.69 0.86 1.92
C GLY A 191 -0.28 0.32 2.16
N SER A 192 0.13 -0.04 3.38
CA SER A 192 1.20 -1.04 3.53
C SER A 192 0.54 -2.41 3.54
N PHE A 193 0.15 -2.87 2.36
CA PHE A 193 -0.26 -4.24 2.13
C PHE A 193 0.98 -5.13 2.27
N ALA A 194 1.38 -5.44 3.49
CA ALA A 194 2.25 -6.58 3.80
C ALA A 194 1.41 -7.87 3.75
N GLY A 195 0.65 -8.02 2.67
CA GLY A 195 -0.01 -9.27 2.30
C GLY A 195 0.89 -9.92 1.27
N ASN A 196 1.52 -11.03 1.66
CA ASN A 196 2.26 -11.88 0.77
C ASN A 196 1.28 -12.50 -0.25
N LEU A 197 0.97 -11.76 -1.32
CA LEU A 197 0.21 -12.23 -2.47
C LEU A 197 1.17 -12.21 -3.65
N GLY A 198 1.71 -13.40 -3.94
CA GLY A 198 2.45 -13.66 -5.16
C GLY A 198 1.61 -13.26 -6.37
N GLY A 199 2.08 -12.28 -7.11
CA GLY A 199 1.37 -11.75 -8.27
C GLY A 199 2.08 -10.50 -8.77
N THR A 200 3.05 -10.71 -9.65
CA THR A 200 3.75 -9.68 -10.40
C THR A 200 2.79 -8.72 -11.11
N VAL A 201 2.64 -7.51 -10.58
CA VAL A 201 2.19 -6.36 -11.37
C VAL A 201 3.10 -5.19 -11.02
N GLY A 202 3.98 -4.86 -11.95
CA GLY A 202 4.95 -3.78 -11.81
C GLY A 202 4.27 -2.44 -11.55
N ARG A 203 4.75 -1.76 -10.52
CA ARG A 203 4.80 -0.30 -10.39
C ARG A 203 5.99 0.01 -9.48
N ASP A 204 6.88 0.85 -9.99
CA ASP A 204 8.15 1.24 -9.38
C ASP A 204 7.96 1.75 -7.95
N VAL A 205 8.53 1.03 -6.98
CA VAL A 205 8.66 1.46 -5.59
C VAL A 205 10.06 2.04 -5.41
N HIS A 206 10.14 3.36 -5.41
CA HIS A 206 11.35 4.11 -5.09
C HIS A 206 11.30 4.55 -3.61
N ALA A 207 11.49 3.63 -2.67
CA ALA A 207 11.82 3.92 -1.27
C ALA A 207 12.23 2.65 -0.49
N SER A 208 13.52 2.29 -0.56
CA SER A 208 14.34 1.47 0.38
C SER A 208 15.43 0.64 -0.34
N SER A 209 15.93 1.12 -1.47
CA SER A 209 16.91 0.42 -2.31
C SER A 209 18.33 0.34 -1.73
N SER A 210 18.71 1.08 -0.67
CA SER A 210 20.08 1.02 -0.16
C SER A 210 20.37 -0.21 0.72
N GLN A 211 19.37 -0.70 1.47
CA GLN A 211 19.57 -1.81 2.42
C GLN A 211 19.39 -3.19 1.76
N LYS A 212 18.57 -3.28 0.69
CA LYS A 212 18.37 -4.51 -0.08
C LYS A 212 19.56 -4.82 -0.99
N VAL A 213 20.15 -3.80 -1.63
CA VAL A 213 21.30 -3.96 -2.54
C VAL A 213 22.56 -4.42 -1.78
N ALA A 214 22.79 -3.93 -0.55
CA ALA A 214 23.93 -4.37 0.27
C ALA A 214 23.85 -5.87 0.63
N GLY A 215 22.66 -6.36 1.00
CA GLY A 215 22.45 -7.77 1.32
C GLY A 215 22.55 -8.69 0.09
N GLU A 216 22.20 -8.19 -1.11
CA GLU A 216 22.35 -8.97 -2.34
C GLU A 216 23.79 -9.00 -2.86
N LEU A 217 24.55 -7.91 -2.73
CA LEU A 217 25.98 -7.91 -3.03
C LEU A 217 26.76 -8.91 -2.16
N GLU A 218 26.40 -9.07 -0.89
CA GLU A 218 27.01 -10.06 0.00
C GLU A 218 26.70 -11.51 -0.46
N ARG A 219 25.48 -11.76 -0.96
CA ARG A 219 25.10 -13.07 -1.52
C ARG A 219 25.85 -13.39 -2.81
N VAL A 220 26.05 -12.40 -3.69
CA VAL A 220 26.85 -12.58 -4.91
C VAL A 220 28.31 -12.87 -4.56
N ALA A 221 28.87 -12.21 -3.54
CA ALA A 221 30.22 -12.50 -3.07
C ALA A 221 30.37 -13.94 -2.54
N LYS A 222 29.37 -14.46 -1.81
CA LYS A 222 29.35 -15.87 -1.37
C LYS A 222 29.24 -16.85 -2.54
N LEU A 223 28.39 -16.56 -3.52
CA LEU A 223 28.24 -17.37 -4.74
C LEU A 223 29.58 -17.50 -5.49
N VAL A 224 30.31 -16.39 -5.63
CA VAL A 224 31.64 -16.38 -6.26
C VAL A 224 32.64 -17.28 -5.51
N GLN A 225 32.66 -17.21 -4.17
CA GLN A 225 33.53 -18.08 -3.37
C GLN A 225 33.16 -19.56 -3.50
N GLU A 226 31.87 -19.88 -3.52
CA GLU A 226 31.40 -21.24 -3.69
C GLU A 226 31.74 -21.79 -5.09
N ILE A 227 31.57 -21.02 -6.15
CA ILE A 227 31.98 -21.42 -7.52
C ILE A 227 33.50 -21.67 -7.57
N ARG A 228 34.33 -20.84 -6.93
CA ARG A 228 35.78 -21.08 -6.84
C ARG A 228 36.12 -22.34 -6.07
N SER A 229 35.41 -22.63 -4.98
CA SER A 229 35.63 -23.85 -4.18
C SER A 229 35.33 -25.15 -4.95
N LEU A 230 34.54 -25.04 -6.02
CA LEU A 230 34.09 -26.15 -6.87
C LEU A 230 34.97 -26.32 -8.12
N ASP A 231 36.03 -25.53 -8.25
CA ASP A 231 36.96 -25.57 -9.37
C ASP A 231 37.59 -26.98 -9.52
N GLY A 232 37.53 -27.53 -10.73
CA GLY A 232 37.96 -28.89 -11.05
C GLY A 232 36.98 -30.04 -10.77
N ARG A 233 35.82 -29.79 -10.11
CA ARG A 233 34.78 -30.82 -9.84
C ARG A 233 33.55 -30.72 -10.75
N LEU A 234 33.50 -29.70 -11.61
CA LEU A 234 32.32 -29.36 -12.40
C LEU A 234 32.14 -30.18 -13.69
N GLY A 235 33.08 -31.08 -14.04
CA GLY A 235 32.96 -31.90 -15.25
C GLY A 235 32.80 -31.09 -16.55
N LEU A 236 33.35 -29.86 -16.57
CA LEU A 236 33.24 -28.93 -17.69
C LEU A 236 34.16 -29.36 -18.84
N THR A 237 33.81 -28.96 -20.06
CA THR A 237 34.78 -28.98 -21.16
C THR A 237 35.87 -27.92 -20.91
N PRO A 238 37.11 -28.14 -21.39
CA PRO A 238 38.22 -27.21 -21.18
C PRO A 238 37.95 -25.77 -21.67
N SER A 239 37.06 -25.60 -22.65
CA SER A 239 36.60 -24.30 -23.15
C SER A 239 35.65 -23.61 -22.17
N SER A 240 34.64 -24.32 -21.66
CA SER A 240 33.63 -23.76 -20.76
C SER A 240 34.18 -23.50 -19.35
N GLU A 241 35.17 -24.27 -18.90
CA GLU A 241 35.88 -24.00 -17.65
C GLU A 241 36.67 -22.68 -17.72
N ARG A 242 37.30 -22.41 -18.87
CA ARG A 242 38.05 -21.16 -19.10
C ARG A 242 37.11 -19.95 -19.15
N GLU A 243 35.95 -20.09 -19.80
CA GLU A 243 34.91 -19.04 -19.84
C GLU A 243 34.29 -18.79 -18.46
N MET A 244 33.98 -19.84 -17.70
CA MET A 244 33.48 -19.73 -16.33
C MET A 244 34.47 -18.96 -15.44
N LYS A 245 35.75 -19.32 -15.49
CA LYS A 245 36.82 -18.63 -14.74
C LYS A 245 36.95 -17.15 -15.14
N ALA A 246 36.80 -16.84 -16.42
CA ALA A 246 36.83 -15.46 -16.90
C ALA A 246 35.64 -14.65 -16.36
N HIS A 247 34.42 -15.22 -16.38
CA HIS A 247 33.22 -14.56 -15.86
C HIS A 247 33.25 -14.38 -14.33
N VAL A 248 33.75 -15.37 -13.59
CA VAL A 248 33.94 -15.27 -12.13
C VAL A 248 34.95 -14.17 -11.79
N SER A 249 36.06 -14.08 -12.52
CA SER A 249 37.07 -13.02 -12.30
C SER A 249 36.52 -11.63 -12.63
N ALA A 250 35.75 -11.50 -13.71
CA ALA A 250 35.08 -10.24 -14.08
C ALA A 250 34.03 -9.81 -13.05
N LEU A 251 33.34 -10.78 -12.41
CA LEU A 251 32.38 -10.52 -11.34
C LEU A 251 33.07 -9.99 -10.08
N GLU A 252 34.21 -10.57 -9.70
CA GLU A 252 35.02 -10.10 -8.56
C GLU A 252 35.54 -8.67 -8.77
N GLU A 253 36.03 -8.37 -9.97
CA GLU A 253 36.52 -7.03 -10.30
C GLU A 253 35.39 -5.98 -10.26
N GLU A 254 34.18 -6.35 -10.67
CA GLU A 254 33.03 -5.46 -10.62
C GLU A 254 32.49 -5.28 -9.19
N LEU A 255 32.59 -6.32 -8.34
CA LEU A 255 32.24 -6.25 -6.90
C LEU A 255 33.25 -5.44 -6.08
N ALA A 256 34.51 -5.38 -6.50
CA ALA A 256 35.56 -4.61 -5.83
C ALA A 256 35.45 -3.08 -6.07
N LYS A 257 34.59 -2.63 -6.99
CA LYS A 257 34.39 -1.21 -7.30
C LYS A 257 33.51 -0.53 -6.23
N PRO A 258 33.81 0.73 -5.84
CA PRO A 258 33.06 1.46 -4.82
C PRO A 258 31.60 1.76 -5.19
N ALA A 259 31.25 1.65 -6.49
CA ALA A 259 29.89 1.74 -6.99
C ALA A 259 29.65 0.64 -8.04
N PRO A 260 29.25 -0.57 -7.64
CA PRO A 260 29.05 -1.69 -8.55
C PRO A 260 27.83 -1.45 -9.45
N ALA A 261 28.00 -1.66 -10.76
CA ALA A 261 26.89 -1.57 -11.71
C ALA A 261 26.06 -2.86 -11.65
N THR A 262 24.93 -2.84 -10.95
CA THR A 262 24.02 -3.99 -10.76
C THR A 262 23.59 -4.64 -12.09
N GLY A 263 23.42 -3.85 -13.16
CA GLY A 263 23.11 -4.36 -14.50
C GLY A 263 24.24 -5.18 -15.16
N LYS A 264 25.51 -4.93 -14.82
CA LYS A 264 26.63 -5.75 -15.28
C LYS A 264 26.74 -7.04 -14.47
N ILE A 265 26.53 -6.95 -13.17
CA ILE A 265 26.53 -8.09 -12.25
C ILE A 265 25.46 -9.11 -12.66
N SER A 266 24.22 -8.67 -12.91
CA SER A 266 23.14 -9.56 -13.36
C SER A 266 23.42 -10.18 -14.74
N GLY A 267 24.06 -9.42 -15.64
CA GLY A 267 24.51 -9.93 -16.94
C GLY A 267 25.55 -11.06 -16.81
N ILE A 268 26.53 -10.88 -15.92
CA ILE A 268 27.58 -11.89 -15.67
C ILE A 268 27.01 -13.12 -14.96
N ILE A 269 26.11 -12.94 -13.99
CA ILE A 269 25.42 -14.05 -13.30
C ILE A 269 24.59 -14.87 -14.31
N ARG A 270 23.91 -14.23 -15.26
CA ARG A 270 23.17 -14.92 -16.32
C ARG A 270 24.09 -15.73 -17.23
N ALA A 271 25.28 -15.21 -17.56
CA ALA A 271 26.28 -15.94 -18.34
C ALA A 271 26.81 -17.17 -17.59
N ILE A 272 27.10 -17.03 -16.29
CA ILE A 272 27.47 -18.14 -15.39
C ILE A 272 26.36 -19.20 -15.35
N GLY A 273 25.11 -18.77 -15.20
CA GLY A 273 23.94 -19.64 -15.22
C GLY A 273 23.79 -20.41 -16.54
N ALA A 274 24.00 -19.75 -17.69
CA ALA A 274 23.95 -20.41 -19.00
C ALA A 274 25.03 -21.49 -19.15
N ILE A 275 26.24 -21.24 -18.66
CA ILE A 275 27.32 -22.25 -18.66
C ILE A 275 26.96 -23.40 -17.71
N ALA A 276 26.43 -23.12 -16.52
CA ALA A 276 25.98 -24.15 -15.58
C ALA A 276 24.83 -25.00 -16.14
N GLN A 277 23.89 -24.38 -16.87
CA GLN A 277 22.81 -25.08 -17.58
C GLN A 277 23.33 -25.98 -18.70
N SER A 278 24.41 -25.59 -19.38
CA SER A 278 25.00 -26.41 -20.45
C SER A 278 25.56 -27.76 -19.97
N VAL A 279 25.83 -27.88 -18.66
CA VAL A 279 26.38 -29.10 -18.01
C VAL A 279 25.30 -29.82 -17.18
N ALA A 280 24.04 -29.67 -17.60
CA ALA A 280 22.85 -30.22 -16.96
C ALA A 280 23.04 -31.69 -16.52
N GLY A 281 22.87 -31.94 -15.22
CA GLY A 281 22.87 -33.29 -14.65
C GLY A 281 23.86 -33.53 -13.49
N THR A 282 24.78 -32.61 -13.23
CA THR A 282 25.65 -32.69 -12.04
C THR A 282 25.02 -31.99 -10.83
N VAL A 283 25.11 -32.61 -9.65
CA VAL A 283 24.61 -32.04 -8.36
C VAL A 283 25.15 -30.63 -8.14
N VAL A 284 26.38 -30.38 -8.61
CA VAL A 284 27.06 -29.09 -8.52
C VAL A 284 26.39 -28.03 -9.39
N SER A 285 25.99 -28.36 -10.63
CA SER A 285 25.31 -27.42 -11.54
C SER A 285 23.93 -27.02 -11.01
N ASN A 286 23.19 -27.97 -10.43
CA ASN A 286 21.91 -27.68 -9.77
C ASN A 286 22.07 -26.80 -8.53
N GLY A 287 23.16 -26.99 -7.76
CA GLY A 287 23.50 -26.12 -6.63
C GLY A 287 23.76 -24.68 -7.08
N ILE A 288 24.56 -24.49 -8.13
CA ILE A 288 24.83 -23.15 -8.69
C ILE A 288 23.55 -22.50 -9.21
N LEU A 289 22.68 -23.23 -9.89
CA LEU A 289 21.40 -22.69 -10.39
C LEU A 289 20.46 -22.30 -9.26
N SER A 290 20.35 -23.11 -8.21
CA SER A 290 19.55 -22.76 -7.03
C SER A 290 20.06 -21.51 -6.32
N LEU A 291 21.37 -21.28 -6.31
CA LEU A 291 21.96 -20.09 -5.70
C LEU A 291 21.75 -18.85 -6.57
N ILE A 292 21.78 -19.00 -7.90
CA ILE A 292 21.46 -17.92 -8.84
C ILE A 292 19.99 -17.50 -8.69
N ASP A 293 19.06 -18.45 -8.56
CA ASP A 293 17.64 -18.15 -8.34
C ASP A 293 17.37 -17.43 -7.00
N GLY A 294 18.28 -17.58 -6.03
CA GLY A 294 18.23 -16.89 -4.73
C GLY A 294 18.76 -15.45 -4.73
N VAL A 295 19.37 -14.99 -5.83
CA VAL A 295 19.87 -13.62 -6.02
C VAL A 295 18.90 -12.86 -6.93
N SER A 296 18.15 -11.89 -6.39
CA SER A 296 17.12 -11.14 -7.12
C SER A 296 17.57 -9.70 -7.38
N LEU A 297 18.67 -9.54 -8.14
CA LEU A 297 19.21 -8.24 -8.58
C LEU A 297 18.41 -7.57 -9.69
#